data_AF-A0A1M5UHQ3-F1
#
_entry.id   AF-A0A1M5UHQ3-F1
#
_cell.length_a   1.000
_cell.length_b   1.000
_cell.length_c   1.000
_cell.angle_alpha   90.00
_cell.angle_beta   90.00
_cell.angle_gamma   90.00
#
_symmetry.space_group_name_H-M   'P 1'
#
loop_
_entity.id
_entity.type
_entity.pdbx_description
1 polymer ?
#
loop_
_entity_poly.entity_id
_entity_poly.type
_entity_poly.pdbx_seq_one_letter_code
_entity_poly.pdbx_strand_id
1 'polypeptide(L)' 'MTRKGFNKGEYELAVEKVRACLQQGMSVRQIVNETRLDQEQISEIRNKMEAKKEEEYNDPII' A
#
# COMPACT_ATOMS: atom_id res chain seq x y z
N MET A 1 7.31 13.19 15.34
CA MET A 1 7.25 13.53 13.91
C MET A 1 5.83 13.31 13.42
N THR A 2 5.04 14.37 13.30
CA THR A 2 3.65 14.32 12.82
C THR A 2 3.64 14.07 11.33
N ARG A 3 2.91 13.03 10.90
CA ARG A 3 2.74 12.62 9.50
C ARG A 3 2.21 13.82 8.70
N LYS A 4 3.10 14.52 7.98
CA LYS A 4 2.80 15.70 7.18
C LYS A 4 1.86 15.28 6.03
N GLY A 5 0.66 15.86 5.99
CA GLY A 5 0.05 16.24 4.71
C GLY A 5 -1.18 15.51 4.19
N PHE A 6 -1.82 14.61 4.93
CA PHE A 6 -3.07 13.97 4.46
C PHE A 6 -4.26 14.41 5.32
N ASN A 7 -5.31 14.96 4.69
CA ASN A 7 -6.61 15.13 5.36
C ASN A 7 -7.27 13.77 5.61
N LYS A 8 -8.26 13.74 6.51
CA LYS A 8 -9.06 12.53 6.81
C LYS A 8 -9.73 12.04 5.51
N GLY A 9 -9.32 10.87 5.03
CA GLY A 9 -9.81 10.25 3.77
C GLY A 9 -8.85 10.37 2.58
N GLU A 10 -7.98 11.37 2.50
CA GLU A 10 -7.00 11.49 1.40
C GLU A 10 -5.95 10.38 1.46
N TYR A 11 -5.59 9.95 2.67
CA TYR A 11 -4.67 8.83 2.86
C TYR A 11 -5.26 7.51 2.33
N GLU A 12 -6.57 7.28 2.53
CA GLU A 12 -7.24 6.06 2.05
C GLU A 12 -7.27 6.03 0.52
N LEU A 13 -7.59 7.16 -0.12
CA LEU A 13 -7.51 7.31 -1.58
C LEU A 13 -6.08 7.09 -2.11
N ALA A 14 -5.07 7.61 -1.42
CA ALA A 14 -3.68 7.39 -1.80
C ALA A 14 -3.31 5.91 -1.69
N VAL A 15 -3.73 5.22 -0.63
CA VAL A 15 -3.54 3.76 -0.47
C VAL A 15 -4.23 2.99 -1.58
N GLU A 16 -5.50 3.30 -1.91
CA GLU A 16 -6.21 2.64 -3.01
C GLU A 16 -5.52 2.84 -4.35
N LYS A 17 -5.03 4.06 -4.64
CA LYS A 17 -4.20 4.32 -5.81
C LYS A 17 -2.94 3.49 -5.83
N VAL A 18 -2.20 3.40 -4.72
CA VAL A 18 -1.00 2.55 -4.63
C VAL A 18 -1.35 1.10 -4.97
N ARG A 19 -2.43 0.56 -4.42
CA ARG A 19 -2.87 -0.82 -4.71
C ARG A 19 -3.17 -1.02 -6.20
N ALA A 20 -3.93 -0.10 -6.80
CA ALA A 20 -4.25 -0.15 -8.22
C ALA A 20 -3.00 -0.04 -9.10
N CYS A 21 -2.02 0.78 -8.71
CA CYS A 21 -0.78 0.93 -9.46
C CYS A 21 0.12 -0.32 -9.35
N LEU A 22 0.20 -0.90 -8.15
CA LEU A 22 0.94 -2.15 -7.92
C LEU A 22 0.31 -3.31 -8.73
N GLN A 23 -1.02 -3.41 -8.79
CA GLN A 23 -1.70 -4.42 -9.61
C GLN A 23 -1.49 -4.24 -11.11
N GLN A 24 -1.32 -3.00 -11.58
CA GLN A 24 -1.00 -2.69 -12.98
C GLN A 24 0.49 -2.92 -13.32
N GLY A 25 1.33 -3.32 -12.35
CA GLY A 25 2.76 -3.53 -12.56
C GLY A 25 3.58 -2.24 -12.69
N MET A 26 3.06 -1.11 -12.19
CA MET A 26 3.82 0.15 -12.19
C MET A 26 5.01 0.08 -11.23
N SER A 27 6.08 0.79 -11.59
CA SER A 27 7.28 0.90 -10.76
C SER A 27 7.02 1.81 -9.56
N VAL A 28 7.64 1.50 -8.41
CA VAL A 28 7.53 2.29 -7.17
C VAL A 28 7.79 3.78 -7.41
N ARG A 29 8.77 4.13 -8.26
CA ARG A 29 9.08 5.53 -8.61
C ARG A 29 7.92 6.27 -9.29
N GLN A 30 7.12 5.57 -10.12
CA GLN A 30 5.93 6.15 -10.75
C GLN A 30 4.82 6.37 -9.71
N ILE A 31 4.66 5.41 -8.82
CA ILE A 31 3.68 5.44 -7.73
C ILE A 31 3.98 6.60 -6.76
N VAL A 32 5.25 6.81 -6.40
CA VAL A 32 5.69 7.96 -5.58
C VAL A 32 5.29 9.28 -6.25
N ASN A 33 5.52 9.42 -7.57
CA ASN A 33 5.15 10.62 -8.30
C ASN A 33 3.64 10.87 -8.36
N GLU A 34 2.82 9.81 -8.49
CA GLU A 34 1.36 9.93 -8.58
C GLU A 34 0.68 10.14 -7.22
N THR A 35 1.18 9.48 -6.18
CA THR A 35 0.50 9.41 -4.87
C THR A 35 1.15 10.30 -3.83
N ARG A 36 2.36 10.83 -4.10
CA ARG A 36 3.21 11.58 -3.16
C ARG A 36 3.54 10.80 -1.89
N LEU A 37 3.31 9.50 -1.87
CA LEU A 37 3.71 8.63 -0.79
C LEU A 37 5.18 8.29 -0.96
N ASP A 38 5.90 8.26 0.17
CA ASP A 38 7.29 7.84 0.17
C ASP A 38 7.41 6.34 -0.12
N GLN A 39 8.58 5.94 -0.61
CA GLN A 39 8.89 4.55 -0.94
C GLN A 39 8.65 3.61 0.25
N GLU A 40 8.93 4.05 1.47
CA GLU A 40 8.69 3.29 2.70
C GLU A 40 7.19 3.00 2.91
N GLN A 41 6.33 4.00 2.72
CA GLN A 41 4.88 3.85 2.84
C GLN A 41 4.32 2.92 1.75
N ILE A 42 4.82 3.03 0.53
CA ILE A 42 4.44 2.13 -0.57
C ILE A 42 4.86 0.69 -0.26
N SER A 43 6.05 0.51 0.29
CA SER A 43 6.54 -0.82 0.71
C SER A 43 5.70 -1.40 1.85
N GLU A 44 5.30 -0.60 2.84
CA GLU A 44 4.35 -1.03 3.88
C GLU A 44 3.01 -1.48 3.29
N ILE A 45 2.45 -0.71 2.34
CA ILE A 45 1.18 -1.04 1.70
C ILE A 45 1.30 -2.36 0.92
N ARG A 46 2.39 -2.53 0.17
CA ARG A 46 2.69 -3.76 -0.55
C ARG A 46 2.81 -4.94 0.41
N ASN A 47 3.61 -4.82 1.46
CA ASN A 47 3.78 -5.87 2.45
C ASN A 47 2.45 -6.24 3.13
N LYS A 48 1.59 -5.25 3.43
CA LYS A 48 0.24 -5.51 3.98
C LYS A 48 -0.68 -6.22 2.99
N MET A 49 -0.52 -6.00 1.69
CA MET A 49 -1.24 -6.75 0.66
C MET A 49 -0.76 -8.20 0.57
N GLU A 50 0.55 -8.43 0.67
CA GLU A 50 1.15 -9.77 0.59
C GLU A 50 0.91 -10.57 1.90
N ALA A 51 1.02 -9.94 3.07
CA ALA A 51 0.78 -10.57 4.37
C ALA A 51 -0.66 -11.10 4.52
N LYS A 52 -1.66 -10.44 3.92
CA LYS A 52 -3.04 -10.95 3.90
C LYS A 52 -3.20 -12.28 3.16
N LYS A 53 -2.27 -12.64 2.25
CA LYS A 53 -2.30 -13.95 1.60
C LYS A 53 -1.70 -15.07 2.46
N GLU A 54 -0.82 -14.75 3.41
CA GLU A 54 -0.22 -15.76 4.29
C GLU A 54 -1.15 -16.16 5.44
N GLU A 55 -2.02 -15.27 5.90
CA GLU A 55 -2.98 -15.59 6.98
C GLU A 55 -4.13 -16.51 6.51
N GLU A 56 -4.46 -16.51 5.21
CA GLU A 56 -5.49 -17.40 4.64
C GLU A 56 -4.98 -18.83 4.36
N TYR A 57 -3.67 -19.08 4.51
CA TYR A 57 -3.05 -20.40 4.32
C TYR A 57 -2.67 -21.10 5.64
N ASN A 58 -3.00 -20.50 6.78
CA ASN A 58 -2.70 -20.98 8.13
C ASN A 58 -3.98 -21.23 8.95
N ASP A 59 -5.07 -21.64 8.29
CA ASP A 59 -6.12 -22.40 8.94
C ASP A 59 -5.68 -23.89 8.87
N PRO A 60 -4.97 -24.43 9.88
CA PRO A 60 -4.85 -25.88 9.96
C PRO A 60 -6.27 -26.38 10.11
N ILE A 61 -6.78 -27.02 9.06
CA ILE A 61 -7.93 -27.90 9.14
C ILE A 61 -7.54 -28.96 10.20
N ILE A 62 -7.98 -28.75 11.45
CA ILE A 62 -7.92 -29.73 12.54
C ILE A 62 -9.26 -30.43 12.63
#